data_AF-A0A855K5V1-F1
#
_entry.id   AF-A0A855K5V1-F1
#
_cell.length_a   1.000
_cell.length_b   1.000
_cell.length_c   1.000
_cell.angle_alpha   90.00
_cell.angle_beta   90.00
_cell.angle_gamma   90.00
#
_symmetry.space_group_name_H-M   'P 1'
#
loop_
_entity.id
_entity.type
_entity.pdbx_description
1 polymer ?
#
loop_
_entity_poly.entity_id
_entity_poly.type
_entity_poly.pdbx_seq_one_letter_code
_entity_poly.pdbx_strand_id
1 'polypeptide(L)' 'MQIHIIYTRTVMLLSKHPYQSWREIQNQYPDYMTSLGPWEEDTVIQYLADEYPELSPHPQEQVNAFIADTQEARLLTFAA' A
#
# COMPACT_ATOMS: atom_id res chain seq x y z
N MET A 1 11.84 1.79 5.95
CA MET A 1 10.58 2.30 6.53
C MET A 1 9.54 1.20 6.36
N GLN A 2 8.64 1.06 7.33
CA GLN A 2 7.66 -0.02 7.37
C GLN A 2 6.34 0.41 6.68
N ILE A 3 5.93 -0.31 5.64
CA ILE A 3 4.77 0.01 4.79
C ILE A 3 3.79 -1.16 4.80
N HIS A 4 2.52 -0.84 4.99
CA HIS A 4 1.41 -1.76 4.78
C HIS A 4 0.84 -1.61 3.36
N ILE A 5 0.48 -2.73 2.74
CA ILE A 5 -0.42 -2.75 1.59
C ILE A 5 -1.79 -3.11 2.12
N ILE A 6 -2.77 -2.22 1.94
CA ILE A 6 -4.12 -2.38 2.44
C ILE A 6 -5.06 -2.62 1.27
N TYR A 7 -5.80 -3.71 1.35
CA TYR A 7 -6.82 -4.12 0.41
C TYR A 7 -8.18 -3.70 0.94
N THR A 8 -8.87 -2.90 0.15
CA THR A 8 -10.28 -2.61 0.36
C THR A 8 -11.11 -3.27 -0.75
N ARG A 9 -12.43 -3.17 -0.67
CA ARG A 9 -13.32 -3.72 -1.73
C ARG A 9 -13.17 -3.00 -3.07
N THR A 10 -12.69 -1.76 -3.06
CA THR A 10 -12.71 -0.88 -4.23
C THR A 10 -11.32 -0.48 -4.70
N VAL A 11 -10.38 -0.32 -3.77
CA VAL A 11 -9.03 0.19 -4.05
C VAL A 11 -7.96 -0.53 -3.24
N MET A 12 -6.72 -0.43 -3.69
CA MET A 12 -5.54 -0.78 -2.91
C MET A 12 -4.77 0.49 -2.54
N LEU A 13 -4.16 0.49 -1.36
CA LEU A 13 -3.38 1.63 -0.88
C LEU A 13 -2.16 1.19 -0.09
N LEU A 14 -1.15 2.06 -0.10
CA LEU A 14 0.02 1.99 0.76
C LEU A 14 -0.21 2.84 2.01
N SER A 15 0.27 2.40 3.16
CA SER A 15 0.20 3.14 4.41
C SER A 15 1.49 3.00 5.21
N LYS A 16 2.02 4.13 5.69
CA LYS A 16 3.18 4.17 6.62
C LYS A 16 2.76 4.31 8.08
N HIS A 17 1.44 4.38 8.33
CA HIS A 17 0.89 4.45 9.67
C HIS A 17 1.27 3.20 10.51
N PRO A 18 1.76 3.36 11.75
CA PRO A 18 2.25 2.27 12.59
C PRO A 18 1.10 1.57 13.34
N TYR A 19 0.21 0.90 12.61
CA TYR A 19 -0.91 0.17 13.19
C TYR A 19 -0.44 -0.90 14.19
N GLN A 20 -1.05 -0.94 15.36
CA GLN A 20 -0.78 -1.95 16.39
C GLN A 20 -1.55 -3.25 16.13
N SER A 21 -2.63 -3.18 15.34
CA SER A 21 -3.47 -4.32 15.00
C SER A 21 -4.16 -4.09 13.67
N TRP A 22 -4.42 -5.17 12.92
CA TRP A 22 -5.28 -5.13 11.74
C TRP A 22 -6.67 -4.55 12.03
N ARG A 23 -7.14 -4.61 13.28
CA ARG A 23 -8.42 -4.01 13.70
C ARG A 23 -8.42 -2.49 13.60
N GLU A 24 -7.28 -1.83 13.81
CA GLU A 24 -7.17 -0.38 13.63
C GLU A 24 -7.32 0.00 12.15
N ILE A 25 -6.74 -0.79 11.26
CA ILE A 25 -6.91 -0.65 9.81
C ILE A 25 -8.39 -0.80 9.44
N GLN A 26 -9.05 -1.84 9.96
CA GLN A 26 -10.49 -2.05 9.72
C GLN A 26 -11.35 -0.89 10.23
N ASN A 27 -11.00 -0.27 11.36
CA ASN A 27 -11.73 0.89 11.87
C ASN A 27 -11.52 2.13 10.99
N GLN A 28 -10.34 2.28 10.38
CA GLN A 28 -10.00 3.41 9.52
C GLN A 28 -10.59 3.28 8.10
N TYR A 29 -10.66 2.06 7.55
CA TYR A 29 -11.14 1.78 6.20
C TYR A 29 -12.42 0.93 6.26
N PRO A 30 -13.62 1.52 6.11
CA PRO A 30 -14.89 0.80 6.28
C PRO A 30 -15.08 -0.41 5.35
N ASP A 31 -14.45 -0.41 4.18
CA ASP A 31 -14.48 -1.48 3.19
C ASP A 31 -13.20 -2.33 3.20
N TYR A 32 -12.46 -2.34 4.31
CA TYR A 32 -11.29 -3.18 4.54
C TYR A 32 -11.59 -4.67 4.30
N MET A 33 -10.69 -5.32 3.55
CA MET A 33 -10.71 -6.75 3.31
C MET A 33 -9.54 -7.44 4.02
N THR A 34 -8.32 -6.96 3.78
CA THR A 34 -7.09 -7.50 4.37
C THR A 34 -5.95 -6.50 4.25
N SER A 35 -4.84 -6.76 4.93
CA SER A 35 -3.60 -6.01 4.79
C SER A 35 -2.41 -6.95 4.80
N LEU A 36 -1.38 -6.59 4.06
CA LEU A 36 -0.07 -7.23 4.10
C LEU A 36 0.93 -6.34 4.81
N GLY A 37 1.95 -6.97 5.39
CA GLY A 37 3.01 -6.27 6.11
C GLY A 37 2.73 -5.98 7.59
N PRO A 38 3.45 -5.02 8.18
CA PRO A 38 4.29 -4.06 7.46
C PRO A 38 5.57 -4.69 6.91
N TRP A 39 6.06 -4.17 5.79
CA TRP A 39 7.30 -4.60 5.13
C TRP A 39 8.21 -3.43 4.80
N GLU A 40 9.48 -3.71 4.53
CA GLU A 40 10.42 -2.72 3.99
C GLU A 40 10.11 -2.41 2.52
N GLU A 41 10.56 -1.24 2.08
CA GLU A 41 10.38 -0.68 0.73
C GLU A 41 10.67 -1.69 -0.39
N ASP A 42 11.86 -2.30 -0.39
CA ASP A 42 12.27 -3.25 -1.45
C ASP A 42 11.33 -4.45 -1.55
N THR A 43 10.83 -4.93 -0.41
CA THR A 43 9.87 -6.05 -0.38
C THR A 43 8.51 -5.65 -0.91
N VAL A 44 8.03 -4.44 -0.58
CA VAL A 44 6.78 -3.90 -1.14
C VAL A 44 6.90 -3.72 -2.65
N ILE A 45 8.01 -3.15 -3.13
CA ILE A 45 8.25 -2.94 -4.57
C ILE A 45 8.27 -4.28 -5.30
N GLN A 46 9.03 -5.26 -4.80
CA GLN A 46 9.12 -6.57 -5.43
C GLN A 46 7.77 -7.28 -5.46
N TYR A 47 7.05 -7.31 -4.34
CA TYR A 47 5.73 -7.93 -4.26
C TYR A 47 4.74 -7.31 -5.25
N LEU A 48 4.69 -5.98 -5.32
CA LEU A 48 3.79 -5.27 -6.22
C LEU A 48 4.16 -5.48 -7.70
N ALA A 49 5.45 -5.57 -8.03
CA ALA A 49 5.90 -5.84 -9.39
C ALA A 49 5.56 -7.25 -9.87
N ASP A 50 5.62 -8.23 -8.96
CA ASP A 50 5.32 -9.63 -9.28
C ASP A 50 3.80 -9.89 -9.37
N GLU A 51 3.02 -9.38 -8.41
CA GLU A 51 1.59 -9.69 -8.30
C GLU A 51 0.69 -8.72 -9.09
N TYR A 52 1.15 -7.49 -9.35
CA TYR A 52 0.37 -6.45 -10.03
C TYR A 52 1.18 -5.77 -11.15
N PRO A 53 1.57 -6.52 -12.20
CA PRO A 53 2.34 -5.98 -13.34
C PRO A 53 1.61 -4.84 -14.10
N GLU A 54 0.30 -4.69 -13.92
CA GLU A 54 -0.53 -3.64 -14.50
C GLU A 54 -0.48 -2.30 -13.74
N LEU A 55 0.20 -2.22 -12.59
CA LEU A 55 0.38 -0.96 -11.87
C LEU A 55 1.09 0.06 -12.76
N SER A 56 0.50 1.25 -12.84
CA SER A 56 1.03 2.35 -13.65
C SER A 56 0.82 3.67 -12.91
N PRO A 57 1.89 4.40 -12.56
CA PRO A 57 3.32 4.15 -12.87
C PRO A 57 3.89 2.85 -12.28
N HIS A 58 5.11 2.47 -12.67
CA HIS A 58 5.75 1.24 -12.16
C HIS A 58 5.77 1.22 -10.62
N PRO A 59 5.63 0.06 -9.94
CA PRO A 59 5.56 -0.01 -8.48
C PRO A 59 6.69 0.73 -7.75
N GLN A 60 7.92 0.65 -8.28
CA GLN A 60 9.05 1.43 -7.75
C GLN A 60 8.78 2.93 -7.74
N GLU A 61 8.21 3.49 -8.80
CA GLU A 61 7.90 4.93 -8.87
C GLU A 61 6.79 5.30 -7.90
N GLN A 62 5.73 4.50 -7.81
CA GLN A 62 4.62 4.76 -6.89
C GLN A 62 5.06 4.69 -5.42
N VAL A 63 5.88 3.69 -5.06
CA VAL A 63 6.43 3.54 -3.70
C VAL A 63 7.39 4.68 -3.39
N ASN A 64 8.35 5.00 -4.26
CA ASN A 64 9.28 6.11 -4.04
C ASN A 64 8.54 7.45 -3.86
N ALA A 65 7.54 7.69 -4.70
CA ALA A 65 6.71 8.89 -4.59
C ALA A 65 5.89 8.91 -3.29
N PHE A 66 5.44 7.75 -2.79
CA PHE A 66 4.77 7.65 -1.49
C PHE A 66 5.73 7.92 -0.32
N ILE A 67 6.95 7.40 -0.37
CA ILE A 67 7.98 7.61 0.67
C ILE A 67 8.37 9.08 0.79
N ALA A 68 8.48 9.77 -0.35
CA ALA A 68 8.77 11.20 -0.39
C ALA A 68 7.58 12.09 0.03
N ASP A 69 6.37 11.53 0.12
CA ASP A 69 5.16 12.26 0.49
C ASP A 69 5.03 12.40 2.02
N THR A 70 4.44 13.51 2.46
CA THR A 70 4.07 13.72 3.86
C THR A 70 2.83 12.93 4.27
N GLN A 71 1.95 12.56 3.33
CA GLN A 71 0.73 11.80 3.61
C GLN A 71 1.02 10.41 4.22
N GLU A 72 0.17 9.99 5.15
CA GLU A 72 0.25 8.69 5.84
C GLU A 72 -0.18 7.51 4.96
N ALA A 73 -0.98 7.77 3.92
CA ALA A 73 -1.49 6.76 3.01
C ALA A 73 -1.60 7.30 1.58
N ARG A 74 -1.44 6.41 0.59
CA ARG A 74 -1.58 6.74 -0.83
C ARG A 74 -2.21 5.59 -1.61
N LEU A 75 -3.16 5.91 -2.49
CA LEU A 75 -3.76 4.92 -3.38
C LEU A 75 -2.75 4.43 -4.41
N LEU A 76 -2.81 3.13 -4.70
CA LEU A 76 -2.13 2.55 -5.86
C LEU A 76 -2.95 2.82 -7.12
N THR A 77 -2.24 3.09 -8.21
CA THR A 77 -2.81 3.42 -9.51
C THR A 77 -2.47 2.35 -10.54
N PHE A 78 -3.46 2.00 -11.35
CA PHE A 78 -3.41 0.92 -12.34
C PHE A 78 -3.50 1.52 -13.74
N ALA A 79 -2.92 0.83 -14.73
CA ALA A 79 -3.14 1.17 -16.13
C ALA A 79 -4.65 1.10 -16.45
N ALA A 80 -5.14 2.05 -17.25
CA ALA A 80 -6.54 2.11 -17.70
C ALA A 80 -6.87 1.07 -18.78
#